data_AF-A0A9Y2JPU0-F1
#
_entry.id   AF-A0A9Y2JPU0-F1
#
_cell.length_a   1.000
_cell.length_b   1.000
_cell.length_c   1.000
_cell.angle_alpha   90.00
_cell.angle_beta   90.00
_cell.angle_gamma   90.00
#
_symmetry.space_group_name_H-M   'P 1'
#
loop_
_entity.id
_entity.type
_entity.pdbx_description
1 polymer ?
#
loop_
_entity_poly.entity_id
_entity_poly.type
_entity_poly.pdbx_seq_one_letter_code
_entity_poly.pdbx_strand_id
1 'polypeptide(L)'
;MKRILLAALLAAGLVVPARPADAAVTYPDLAAAFDNAGTSPAATPAAADLDGFGHSLVAEDSTAAGWDRGRAITVDGAQLRLPAAAPGTPDNVVADGQRIAGRFAGAALSFLVTSTGAGTEGTGTLEYADGHTQDYRLSVPDWITGPGSRLTVAFPRWNTPDGPGAAPAKLYTVSIPLDPGVPVTALTLPKAGSGARLHVFSIGTRPTAGPWTATWATATDDGLAAGPWTERTLRMVEHTSRGGSQVRIRLDNAYDPGPLTVGHATIAVRSVGAVPVRTPVTLTFGGRKGIALPAGGQAVSDPLPFSVPAGADLLVSLYLQGTVTNAPMHSVALQEMYTTADGTGDHAGDGVAFPSAGTFGFWTILSGIDVTGPGSTGAVVAFGDSITDGYLSTPNTNSRWPDFLARRLPGRAVVNEGISGNRILQDAFSGYPDGRTAGVNALARLNHDLISQPGVRTAIVLEGINDINSGTSAEDVIAGLKEIAAELHAARIRVLAGTLTPIKGCTCSSDAHLAARNQVNAFIRDNGGVFDGWVDFDAAVRDPADPEAMRAVYDSGDHLHPGDAGYAAMAAAVPLGRL
;
A
#
# COMPACT_ATOMS: atom_id res chain seq x y z
N MET A 1 -11.57 -80.60 3.33
CA MET A 1 -11.13 -79.24 3.72
C MET A 1 -10.05 -78.79 2.74
N LYS A 2 -10.26 -77.60 2.17
CA LYS A 2 -9.46 -76.95 1.12
C LYS A 2 -8.05 -76.59 1.61
N ARG A 3 -7.03 -76.76 0.78
CA ARG A 3 -5.78 -75.97 0.84
C ARG A 3 -5.58 -75.30 -0.51
N ILE A 4 -5.63 -73.97 -0.50
CA ILE A 4 -5.48 -73.08 -1.65
C ILE A 4 -3.98 -72.86 -1.87
N LEU A 5 -3.51 -73.08 -3.09
CA LEU A 5 -2.19 -72.70 -3.59
C LEU A 5 -2.22 -71.21 -3.94
N LEU A 6 -1.29 -70.41 -3.41
CA LEU A 6 -1.09 -69.02 -3.81
C LEU A 6 0.11 -68.98 -4.77
N ALA A 7 -0.15 -68.67 -6.04
CA ALA A 7 0.89 -68.42 -7.05
C ALA A 7 1.13 -66.91 -7.14
N ALA A 8 2.38 -66.48 -6.94
CA ALA A 8 2.80 -65.10 -7.12
C ALA A 8 3.06 -64.82 -8.62
N LEU A 9 2.35 -63.85 -9.20
CA LEU A 9 2.68 -63.27 -10.50
C LEU A 9 3.69 -62.13 -10.31
N LEU A 10 4.88 -62.27 -10.89
CA LEU A 10 5.79 -61.14 -11.15
C LEU A 10 5.27 -60.37 -12.37
N ALA A 11 4.84 -59.12 -12.18
CA ALA A 11 4.62 -58.18 -13.26
C ALA A 11 5.91 -57.38 -13.49
N ALA A 12 6.60 -57.62 -14.60
CA ALA A 12 7.71 -56.79 -15.07
C ALA A 12 7.11 -55.53 -15.72
N GLY A 13 7.20 -54.39 -15.04
CA GLY A 13 6.82 -53.08 -15.58
C GLY A 13 7.83 -52.61 -16.62
N LEU A 14 7.39 -52.36 -17.84
CA LEU A 14 8.14 -51.58 -18.83
C LEU A 14 8.28 -50.14 -18.32
N VAL A 15 9.51 -49.73 -18.03
CA VAL A 15 9.85 -48.32 -17.80
C VAL A 15 9.82 -47.62 -19.16
N VAL A 16 8.78 -46.83 -19.40
CA VAL A 16 8.77 -45.82 -20.47
C VAL A 16 9.73 -44.71 -20.04
N PRO A 17 10.74 -44.34 -20.83
CA PRO A 17 11.61 -43.24 -20.46
C PRO A 17 10.76 -41.97 -20.40
N ALA A 18 10.87 -41.21 -19.30
CA ALA A 18 10.28 -39.90 -19.20
C ALA A 18 10.75 -39.06 -20.41
N ARG A 19 9.81 -38.43 -21.12
CA ARG A 19 10.16 -37.38 -22.08
C ARG A 19 11.03 -36.35 -21.34
N PRO A 20 12.14 -35.87 -21.94
CA PRO A 20 12.79 -34.69 -21.39
C PRO A 20 11.73 -33.59 -21.29
N ALA A 21 11.68 -32.91 -20.13
CA ALA A 21 10.88 -31.71 -20.00
C ALA A 21 11.26 -30.80 -21.16
N ASP A 22 10.30 -30.43 -22.03
CA ASP A 22 10.55 -29.48 -23.09
C ASP A 22 11.22 -28.27 -22.45
N ALA A 23 12.44 -27.94 -22.90
CA ALA A 23 13.18 -26.82 -22.36
C ALA A 23 12.29 -25.57 -22.55
N ALA A 24 11.89 -24.96 -21.43
CA ALA A 24 11.02 -23.79 -21.46
C ALA A 24 11.64 -22.74 -22.41
N VAL A 25 10.87 -22.31 -23.40
CA VAL A 25 11.29 -21.27 -24.34
C VAL A 25 11.70 -20.05 -23.53
N THR A 26 12.94 -19.61 -23.71
CA THR A 26 13.45 -18.38 -23.09
C THR A 26 13.16 -17.21 -24.02
N TYR A 27 12.39 -16.25 -23.53
CA TYR A 27 12.10 -15.00 -24.22
C TYR A 27 13.11 -13.93 -23.81
N PRO A 28 13.57 -13.07 -24.74
CA PRO A 28 14.54 -12.02 -24.44
C PRO A 28 13.99 -10.91 -23.54
N ASP A 29 12.67 -10.72 -23.52
CA ASP A 29 11.92 -9.82 -22.64
C ASP A 29 10.44 -10.28 -22.58
N LEU A 30 9.63 -9.58 -21.78
CA LEU A 30 8.21 -9.89 -21.62
C LEU A 30 7.41 -9.67 -22.92
N ALA A 31 7.74 -8.65 -23.70
CA ALA A 31 6.97 -8.30 -24.90
C ALA A 31 7.14 -9.35 -25.99
N ALA A 32 8.33 -9.95 -26.09
CA ALA A 32 8.58 -11.09 -26.97
C ALA A 32 7.77 -12.35 -26.57
N ALA A 33 7.29 -12.41 -25.33
CA ALA A 33 6.46 -13.50 -24.82
C ALA A 33 4.96 -13.25 -24.94
N PHE A 34 4.51 -12.07 -25.41
CA PHE A 34 3.09 -11.79 -25.57
C PHE A 34 2.45 -12.77 -26.55
N ASP A 35 1.39 -13.44 -26.09
CA ASP A 35 0.72 -14.53 -26.78
C ASP A 35 -0.80 -14.34 -26.83
N ASN A 36 -1.33 -13.31 -26.17
CA ASN A 36 -2.75 -13.03 -26.11
C ASN A 36 -3.05 -11.54 -26.35
N ALA A 37 -4.09 -11.27 -27.12
CA ALA A 37 -4.67 -9.94 -27.28
C ALA A 37 -5.75 -9.73 -26.20
N GLY A 38 -5.44 -8.94 -25.19
CA GLY A 38 -6.28 -8.66 -24.02
C GLY A 38 -7.09 -7.37 -24.10
N THR A 39 -6.70 -6.43 -24.96
CA THR A 39 -7.38 -5.14 -25.15
C THR A 39 -7.89 -4.96 -26.57
N SER A 40 -9.13 -4.46 -26.74
CA SER A 40 -9.69 -4.06 -28.05
C SER A 40 -10.32 -2.67 -28.01
N PRO A 41 -10.45 -1.99 -29.17
CA PRO A 41 -11.27 -0.78 -29.29
C PRO A 41 -12.74 -1.09 -29.02
N ALA A 42 -13.47 -0.17 -28.39
CA ALA A 42 -14.92 -0.32 -28.17
C ALA A 42 -15.72 -0.52 -29.47
N ALA A 43 -15.23 0.01 -30.59
CA ALA A 43 -15.85 -0.13 -31.91
C ALA A 43 -15.62 -1.50 -32.57
N THR A 44 -14.64 -2.27 -32.10
CA THR A 44 -14.25 -3.57 -32.67
C THR A 44 -13.95 -4.59 -31.56
N PRO A 45 -14.95 -4.96 -30.74
CA PRO A 45 -14.77 -5.81 -29.56
C PRO A 45 -14.23 -7.21 -29.90
N ALA A 46 -14.55 -7.74 -31.08
CA ALA A 46 -14.09 -9.05 -31.56
C ALA A 46 -12.60 -9.13 -31.92
N ALA A 47 -11.85 -8.02 -31.79
CA ALA A 47 -10.42 -7.99 -32.11
C ALA A 47 -9.53 -8.59 -31.00
N ALA A 48 -10.05 -8.82 -29.80
CA ALA A 48 -9.31 -9.34 -28.66
C ALA A 48 -10.16 -10.31 -27.84
N ASP A 49 -9.49 -11.19 -27.09
CA ASP A 49 -10.12 -12.21 -26.26
C ASP A 49 -9.23 -12.51 -25.04
N LEU A 50 -9.42 -11.72 -23.99
CA LEU A 50 -8.70 -11.88 -22.73
C LEU A 50 -9.15 -13.15 -22.00
N ASP A 51 -10.46 -13.44 -21.98
CA ASP A 51 -11.03 -14.47 -21.12
C ASP A 51 -11.53 -15.72 -21.87
N GLY A 52 -11.20 -15.87 -23.15
CA GLY A 52 -11.52 -17.06 -23.94
C GLY A 52 -12.99 -17.15 -24.37
N PHE A 53 -13.80 -16.14 -24.03
CA PHE A 53 -15.20 -16.02 -24.37
C PHE A 53 -15.47 -14.82 -25.31
N GLY A 54 -14.41 -14.20 -25.84
CA GLY A 54 -14.47 -13.02 -26.69
C GLY A 54 -14.55 -11.71 -25.91
N HIS A 55 -14.17 -11.72 -24.62
CA HIS A 55 -14.22 -10.53 -23.77
C HIS A 55 -12.85 -9.88 -23.63
N SER A 56 -12.79 -8.56 -23.56
CA SER A 56 -11.51 -7.84 -23.48
C SER A 56 -11.61 -6.50 -22.75
N LEU A 57 -10.47 -5.96 -22.33
CA LEU A 57 -10.38 -4.59 -21.81
C LEU A 57 -10.69 -3.58 -22.91
N VAL A 58 -11.32 -2.46 -22.56
CA VAL A 58 -11.63 -1.36 -23.50
C VAL A 58 -10.46 -0.39 -23.58
N ALA A 59 -9.86 -0.24 -24.78
CA ALA A 59 -8.69 0.60 -24.98
C ALA A 59 -8.92 2.07 -24.59
N GLU A 60 -10.08 2.63 -24.95
CA GLU A 60 -10.44 4.01 -24.68
C GLU A 60 -10.54 4.31 -23.17
N ASP A 61 -11.03 3.35 -22.40
CA ASP A 61 -11.22 3.50 -20.95
C ASP A 61 -9.87 3.51 -20.21
N SER A 62 -8.86 2.78 -20.71
CA SER A 62 -7.49 2.88 -20.20
C SER A 62 -6.88 4.27 -20.44
N THR A 63 -7.13 4.86 -21.61
CA THR A 63 -6.69 6.23 -21.92
C THR A 63 -7.41 7.24 -21.02
N ALA A 64 -8.72 7.06 -20.80
CA ALA A 64 -9.51 7.91 -19.91
C ALA A 64 -9.01 7.86 -18.45
N ALA A 65 -8.51 6.71 -18.00
CA ALA A 65 -7.86 6.53 -16.70
C ALA A 65 -6.43 7.12 -16.61
N GLY A 66 -5.89 7.66 -17.71
CA GLY A 66 -4.50 8.16 -17.80
C GLY A 66 -3.45 7.07 -18.01
N TRP A 67 -3.88 5.84 -18.33
CA TRP A 67 -3.02 4.69 -18.65
C TRP A 67 -2.76 4.59 -20.16
N ASP A 68 -2.14 5.62 -20.72
CA ASP A 68 -1.75 5.63 -22.14
C ASP A 68 -0.82 4.45 -22.48
N ARG A 69 -1.01 3.84 -23.65
CA ARG A 69 -0.20 2.70 -24.11
C ARG A 69 1.29 3.04 -24.14
N GLY A 70 2.10 2.18 -23.54
CA GLY A 70 3.55 2.32 -23.44
C GLY A 70 4.03 3.37 -22.43
N ARG A 71 3.14 4.21 -21.88
CA ARG A 71 3.50 5.21 -20.86
C ARG A 71 3.87 4.52 -19.56
N ALA A 72 4.98 4.95 -18.97
CA ALA A 72 5.39 4.48 -17.67
C ALA A 72 4.56 5.18 -16.57
N ILE A 73 4.07 4.41 -15.61
CA ILE A 73 3.28 4.85 -14.48
C ILE A 73 3.93 4.26 -13.23
N THR A 74 4.12 5.09 -12.21
CA THR A 74 4.62 4.62 -10.92
C THR A 74 3.47 4.02 -10.14
N VAL A 75 3.59 2.78 -9.69
CA VAL A 75 2.68 2.12 -8.76
C VAL A 75 3.53 1.38 -7.74
N ASP A 76 3.26 1.55 -6.45
CA ASP A 76 4.07 1.01 -5.35
C ASP A 76 5.58 1.32 -5.51
N GLY A 77 5.92 2.47 -6.10
CA GLY A 77 7.30 2.86 -6.42
C GLY A 77 7.94 2.13 -7.63
N ALA A 78 7.27 1.16 -8.25
CA ALA A 78 7.73 0.50 -9.48
C ALA A 78 7.20 1.20 -10.73
N GLN A 79 8.02 1.25 -11.79
CA GLN A 79 7.58 1.74 -13.10
C GLN A 79 6.90 0.61 -13.88
N LEU A 80 5.58 0.65 -13.98
CA LEU A 80 4.75 -0.28 -14.76
C LEU A 80 4.18 0.44 -15.98
N ARG A 81 3.69 -0.31 -16.97
CA ARG A 81 3.06 0.28 -18.16
C ARG A 81 1.99 -0.66 -18.69
N LEU A 82 0.94 -0.11 -19.29
CA LEU A 82 0.24 -0.89 -20.29
C LEU A 82 1.15 -1.04 -21.53
N PRO A 83 1.17 -2.21 -22.18
CA PRO A 83 1.97 -2.45 -23.37
C PRO A 83 1.75 -1.41 -24.47
N ALA A 84 2.80 -1.15 -25.26
CA ALA A 84 2.72 -0.24 -26.41
C ALA A 84 1.98 -0.84 -27.62
N ALA A 85 1.60 -2.13 -27.53
CA ALA A 85 0.91 -2.89 -28.57
C ALA A 85 -0.39 -2.18 -29.03
N ALA A 86 -0.78 -2.41 -30.27
CA ALA A 86 -2.06 -1.90 -30.77
C ALA A 86 -3.21 -2.73 -30.18
N PRO A 87 -4.35 -2.11 -29.82
CA PRO A 87 -5.54 -2.89 -29.46
C PRO A 87 -5.87 -3.92 -30.54
N GLY A 88 -6.15 -5.16 -30.13
CA GLY A 88 -6.36 -6.31 -31.01
C GLY A 88 -5.07 -7.02 -31.46
N THR A 89 -3.91 -6.64 -30.95
CA THR A 89 -2.65 -7.39 -31.11
C THR A 89 -2.18 -7.93 -29.75
N PRO A 90 -1.32 -8.96 -29.71
CA PRO A 90 -0.84 -9.50 -28.45
C PRO A 90 -0.21 -8.43 -27.56
N ASP A 91 -0.72 -8.32 -26.34
CA ASP A 91 -0.37 -7.29 -25.36
C ASP A 91 -0.25 -7.85 -23.94
N ASN A 92 -0.50 -9.15 -23.74
CA ASN A 92 -0.20 -9.79 -22.47
C ASN A 92 0.36 -11.20 -22.70
N VAL A 93 1.03 -11.71 -21.66
CA VAL A 93 1.39 -13.13 -21.56
C VAL A 93 0.32 -13.84 -20.76
N VAL A 94 -0.20 -14.97 -21.25
CA VAL A 94 -0.95 -15.93 -20.42
C VAL A 94 0.05 -16.86 -19.74
N ALA A 95 0.23 -16.72 -18.44
CA ALA A 95 1.32 -17.38 -17.72
C ALA A 95 1.16 -18.92 -17.70
N ASP A 96 2.16 -19.61 -18.28
CA ASP A 96 2.25 -21.07 -18.39
C ASP A 96 3.71 -21.57 -18.27
N GLY A 97 4.53 -20.89 -17.46
CA GLY A 97 5.93 -21.28 -17.27
C GLY A 97 6.92 -20.68 -18.26
N GLN A 98 6.56 -19.62 -18.96
CA GLN A 98 7.49 -18.88 -19.83
C GLN A 98 8.68 -18.38 -19.01
N ARG A 99 9.89 -18.56 -19.54
CA ARG A 99 11.11 -18.01 -18.96
C ARG A 99 11.44 -16.68 -19.64
N ILE A 100 11.42 -15.60 -18.88
CA ILE A 100 11.69 -14.25 -19.36
C ILE A 100 13.10 -13.85 -18.91
N ALA A 101 14.01 -13.68 -19.87
CA ALA A 101 15.31 -13.10 -19.61
C ALA A 101 15.18 -11.60 -19.34
N GLY A 102 16.07 -11.06 -18.52
CA GLY A 102 16.08 -9.62 -18.23
C GLY A 102 16.99 -9.31 -17.06
N ARG A 103 17.34 -8.03 -16.90
CA ARG A 103 18.12 -7.58 -15.75
C ARG A 103 17.24 -6.80 -14.80
N PHE A 104 16.76 -7.44 -13.75
CA PHE A 104 15.92 -6.81 -12.73
C PHE A 104 16.72 -6.57 -11.46
N ALA A 105 16.79 -5.32 -11.01
CA ALA A 105 17.52 -4.95 -9.80
C ALA A 105 16.73 -3.89 -9.04
N GLY A 106 16.63 -4.03 -7.72
CA GLY A 106 15.85 -3.13 -6.90
C GLY A 106 15.50 -3.74 -5.55
N ALA A 107 14.53 -3.14 -4.87
CA ALA A 107 13.97 -3.69 -3.64
C ALA A 107 12.88 -4.75 -3.92
N ALA A 108 12.16 -4.63 -5.04
CA ALA A 108 11.15 -5.59 -5.44
C ALA A 108 10.95 -5.63 -6.96
N LEU A 109 10.38 -6.74 -7.42
CA LEU A 109 9.87 -6.96 -8.76
C LEU A 109 8.35 -6.88 -8.72
N SER A 110 7.75 -5.97 -9.48
CA SER A 110 6.31 -5.72 -9.51
C SER A 110 5.73 -6.15 -10.84
N PHE A 111 4.55 -6.75 -10.78
CA PHE A 111 3.81 -7.28 -11.92
C PHE A 111 2.48 -6.53 -12.04
N LEU A 112 2.16 -6.03 -13.24
CA LEU A 112 0.80 -5.59 -13.58
C LEU A 112 0.04 -6.78 -14.17
N VAL A 113 -0.98 -7.24 -13.46
CA VAL A 113 -1.60 -8.54 -13.70
C VAL A 113 -3.11 -8.51 -13.53
N THR A 114 -3.77 -9.51 -14.12
CA THR A 114 -5.14 -9.85 -13.77
C THR A 114 -5.40 -11.33 -13.99
N SER A 115 -6.46 -11.86 -13.39
CA SER A 115 -6.92 -13.23 -13.67
C SER A 115 -8.26 -13.23 -14.39
N THR A 116 -8.49 -14.20 -15.27
CA THR A 116 -9.80 -14.45 -15.89
C THR A 116 -10.33 -15.83 -15.54
N GLY A 117 -11.66 -15.93 -15.39
CA GLY A 117 -12.39 -17.16 -15.07
C GLY A 117 -12.53 -17.42 -13.56
N ALA A 118 -11.47 -17.14 -12.78
CA ALA A 118 -11.45 -17.10 -11.33
C ALA A 118 -10.16 -16.40 -10.85
N GLY A 119 -10.04 -16.13 -9.55
CA GLY A 119 -8.75 -15.79 -8.97
C GLY A 119 -7.74 -16.93 -9.19
N THR A 120 -6.50 -16.58 -9.54
CA THR A 120 -5.44 -17.55 -9.78
C THR A 120 -4.32 -17.42 -8.77
N GLU A 121 -3.62 -18.52 -8.56
CA GLU A 121 -2.42 -18.53 -7.78
C GLU A 121 -1.41 -19.51 -8.36
N GLY A 122 -0.14 -19.14 -8.35
CA GLY A 122 0.92 -20.02 -8.81
C GLY A 122 2.31 -19.58 -8.36
N THR A 123 3.24 -20.53 -8.43
CA THR A 123 4.65 -20.33 -8.06
C THR A 123 5.48 -20.14 -9.32
N GLY A 124 6.23 -19.04 -9.36
CA GLY A 124 7.31 -18.79 -10.32
C GLY A 124 8.68 -18.87 -9.64
N THR A 125 9.74 -18.71 -10.41
CA THR A 125 11.12 -18.76 -9.92
C THR A 125 11.93 -17.59 -10.48
N LEU A 126 12.69 -16.92 -9.64
CA LEU A 126 13.68 -15.90 -10.00
C LEU A 126 15.06 -16.55 -10.06
N GLU A 127 15.86 -16.21 -11.06
CA GLU A 127 17.24 -16.66 -11.22
C GLU A 127 18.20 -15.48 -11.06
N TYR A 128 19.07 -15.53 -10.06
CA TYR A 128 19.99 -14.44 -9.73
C TYR A 128 21.34 -14.57 -10.43
N ALA A 129 22.05 -13.46 -10.59
CA ALA A 129 23.31 -13.38 -11.32
C ALA A 129 24.47 -14.18 -10.68
N ASP A 130 24.40 -14.47 -9.39
CA ASP A 130 25.31 -15.35 -8.64
C ASP A 130 24.90 -16.84 -8.68
N GLY A 131 23.79 -17.15 -9.36
CA GLY A 131 23.37 -18.51 -9.69
C GLY A 131 22.37 -19.14 -8.73
N HIS A 132 21.98 -18.49 -7.63
CA HIS A 132 20.88 -19.01 -6.80
C HIS A 132 19.52 -18.65 -7.39
N THR A 133 18.49 -19.33 -6.88
CA THR A 133 17.11 -19.13 -7.27
C THR A 133 16.24 -18.80 -6.07
N GLN A 134 15.18 -18.04 -6.31
CA GLN A 134 14.15 -17.73 -5.32
C GLN A 134 12.78 -18.06 -5.91
N ASP A 135 12.01 -18.90 -5.25
CA ASP A 135 10.61 -19.09 -5.60
C ASP A 135 9.78 -17.90 -5.13
N TYR A 136 8.78 -17.54 -5.91
CA TYR A 136 7.82 -16.50 -5.58
C TYR A 136 6.41 -16.95 -5.93
N ARG A 137 5.42 -16.41 -5.22
CA ARG A 137 4.00 -16.71 -5.44
C ARG A 137 3.31 -15.48 -6.02
N LEU A 138 2.53 -15.66 -7.09
CA LEU A 138 1.57 -14.65 -7.53
C LEU A 138 0.18 -15.15 -7.18
N SER A 139 -0.52 -14.42 -6.31
CA SER A 139 -1.95 -14.58 -6.04
C SER A 139 -2.68 -13.39 -6.66
N VAL A 140 -3.43 -13.63 -7.72
CA VAL A 140 -4.02 -12.59 -8.57
C VAL A 140 -5.53 -12.75 -8.60
N PRO A 141 -6.31 -11.77 -8.11
CA PRO A 141 -7.76 -11.87 -8.15
C PRO A 141 -8.33 -11.84 -9.58
N ASP A 142 -9.58 -12.28 -9.70
CA ASP A 142 -10.32 -12.19 -10.96
C ASP A 142 -10.56 -10.73 -11.37
N TRP A 143 -10.51 -10.46 -12.67
CA TRP A 143 -10.62 -9.14 -13.26
C TRP A 143 -12.00 -8.49 -13.07
N ILE A 144 -13.09 -9.27 -12.93
CA ILE A 144 -14.45 -8.73 -12.74
C ILE A 144 -14.89 -8.89 -11.28
N THR A 145 -14.73 -10.08 -10.72
CA THR A 145 -15.26 -10.46 -9.40
C THR A 145 -14.26 -10.28 -8.26
N GLY A 146 -12.98 -10.04 -8.57
CA GLY A 146 -11.96 -9.79 -7.56
C GLY A 146 -12.21 -8.50 -6.76
N PRO A 147 -11.62 -8.39 -5.57
CA PRO A 147 -11.89 -7.30 -4.66
C PRO A 147 -11.29 -6.00 -5.19
N GLY A 148 -11.99 -4.87 -4.98
CA GLY A 148 -11.40 -3.57 -5.32
C GLY A 148 -10.34 -3.11 -4.33
N SER A 149 -10.25 -3.72 -3.15
CA SER A 149 -9.26 -3.34 -2.14
C SER A 149 -7.80 -3.52 -2.54
N ARG A 150 -7.53 -4.39 -3.53
CA ARG A 150 -6.20 -4.63 -4.08
C ARG A 150 -5.99 -4.01 -5.47
N LEU A 151 -6.98 -3.26 -5.97
CA LEU A 151 -6.94 -2.75 -7.34
C LEU A 151 -5.79 -1.76 -7.50
N THR A 152 -5.15 -1.81 -8.66
CA THR A 152 -4.28 -0.73 -9.14
C THR A 152 -5.08 0.24 -9.99
N VAL A 153 -5.87 -0.29 -10.92
CA VAL A 153 -6.76 0.53 -11.76
C VAL A 153 -7.99 -0.31 -12.12
N ALA A 154 -9.13 0.37 -12.21
CA ALA A 154 -10.38 -0.20 -12.69
C ALA A 154 -10.86 0.57 -13.93
N PHE A 155 -11.38 -0.17 -14.90
CA PHE A 155 -12.03 0.38 -16.09
C PHE A 155 -13.53 0.16 -15.95
N PRO A 156 -14.37 1.16 -16.26
CA PRO A 156 -15.81 1.13 -15.97
C PRO A 156 -16.59 0.03 -16.71
N ARG A 157 -16.03 -0.50 -17.80
CA ARG A 157 -16.65 -1.54 -18.63
C ARG A 157 -15.59 -2.40 -19.31
N TRP A 158 -16.05 -3.45 -19.97
CA TRP A 158 -15.26 -4.38 -20.78
C TRP A 158 -16.05 -4.75 -22.06
N ASN A 159 -15.34 -5.11 -23.11
CA ASN A 159 -15.91 -5.48 -24.40
C ASN A 159 -16.46 -6.92 -24.36
N THR A 160 -17.62 -7.14 -24.99
CA THR A 160 -18.17 -8.49 -25.26
C THR A 160 -18.72 -8.57 -26.69
N PRO A 161 -18.97 -9.78 -27.22
CA PRO A 161 -19.67 -9.97 -28.49
C PRO A 161 -21.08 -9.35 -28.53
N ASP A 162 -21.77 -9.28 -27.39
CA ASP A 162 -23.20 -8.91 -27.28
C ASP A 162 -23.43 -7.46 -26.80
N GLY A 163 -22.36 -6.72 -26.49
CA GLY A 163 -22.41 -5.36 -25.95
C GLY A 163 -21.52 -5.18 -24.72
N PRO A 164 -21.21 -3.94 -24.28
CA PRO A 164 -20.27 -3.73 -23.19
C PRO A 164 -20.79 -4.31 -21.86
N GLY A 165 -19.94 -5.05 -21.17
CA GLY A 165 -20.18 -5.46 -19.80
C GLY A 165 -20.07 -4.25 -18.87
N ALA A 166 -21.02 -4.08 -17.94
CA ALA A 166 -21.15 -2.88 -17.11
C ALA A 166 -20.43 -2.96 -15.74
N ALA A 167 -19.90 -4.13 -15.37
CA ALA A 167 -19.11 -4.26 -14.15
C ALA A 167 -17.67 -3.79 -14.39
N PRO A 168 -17.00 -3.15 -13.42
CA PRO A 168 -15.63 -2.69 -13.62
C PRO A 168 -14.65 -3.85 -13.83
N ALA A 169 -13.81 -3.74 -14.87
CA ALA A 169 -12.68 -4.63 -15.11
C ALA A 169 -11.42 -4.10 -14.40
N LYS A 170 -10.68 -4.96 -13.71
CA LYS A 170 -9.63 -4.57 -12.77
C LYS A 170 -8.27 -5.11 -13.20
N LEU A 171 -7.25 -4.28 -13.01
CA LEU A 171 -5.85 -4.69 -12.99
C LEU A 171 -5.29 -4.52 -11.59
N TYR A 172 -4.38 -5.41 -11.23
CA TYR A 172 -3.75 -5.49 -9.92
C TYR A 172 -2.23 -5.38 -10.04
N THR A 173 -1.59 -4.87 -9.00
CA THR A 173 -0.14 -4.89 -8.86
C THR A 173 0.24 -5.86 -7.76
N VAL A 174 1.14 -6.80 -8.07
CA VAL A 174 1.71 -7.72 -7.10
C VAL A 174 3.22 -7.52 -7.08
N SER A 175 3.80 -7.30 -5.91
CA SER A 175 5.23 -7.03 -5.75
C SER A 175 5.93 -8.13 -4.96
N ILE A 176 7.06 -8.59 -5.48
CA ILE A 176 7.88 -9.65 -4.92
C ILE A 176 9.21 -9.05 -4.44
N PRO A 177 9.56 -9.14 -3.15
CA PRO A 177 10.86 -8.70 -2.65
C PRO A 177 12.01 -9.38 -3.39
N LEU A 178 13.03 -8.59 -3.72
CA LEU A 178 14.26 -9.06 -4.35
C LEU A 178 15.41 -9.17 -3.34
N ASP A 179 16.39 -10.01 -3.64
CA ASP A 179 17.65 -10.05 -2.90
C ASP A 179 18.49 -8.80 -3.20
N PRO A 180 19.01 -8.11 -2.17
CA PRO A 180 19.59 -6.80 -2.34
C PRO A 180 20.99 -6.96 -2.94
N GLY A 181 21.29 -6.13 -3.93
CA GLY A 181 22.62 -6.08 -4.54
C GLY A 181 22.91 -7.19 -5.55
N VAL A 182 22.02 -8.18 -5.70
CA VAL A 182 22.14 -9.23 -6.71
C VAL A 182 21.02 -9.09 -7.73
N PRO A 183 21.31 -8.76 -9.00
CA PRO A 183 20.26 -8.65 -10.00
C PRO A 183 19.71 -10.03 -10.40
N VAL A 184 18.41 -10.09 -10.63
CA VAL A 184 17.76 -11.22 -11.32
C VAL A 184 18.09 -11.13 -12.80
N THR A 185 18.45 -12.27 -13.40
CA THR A 185 18.87 -12.43 -14.81
C THR A 185 17.80 -13.11 -15.66
N ALA A 186 16.88 -13.84 -15.03
CA ALA A 186 15.68 -14.37 -15.63
C ALA A 186 14.62 -14.65 -14.56
N LEU A 187 13.35 -14.68 -14.97
CA LEU A 187 12.25 -15.17 -14.16
C LEU A 187 11.45 -16.20 -14.96
N THR A 188 10.91 -17.19 -14.28
CA THR A 188 9.93 -18.13 -14.84
C THR A 188 8.56 -17.75 -14.29
N LEU A 189 7.63 -17.43 -15.18
CA LEU A 189 6.24 -17.11 -14.81
C LEU A 189 5.55 -18.33 -14.21
N PRO A 190 4.59 -18.16 -13.28
CA PRO A 190 3.85 -19.27 -12.73
C PRO A 190 3.01 -19.98 -13.79
N LYS A 191 2.67 -21.24 -13.55
CA LYS A 191 1.63 -21.95 -14.30
C LYS A 191 0.29 -21.73 -13.60
N ALA A 192 -0.67 -21.12 -14.29
CA ALA A 192 -2.04 -21.03 -13.77
C ALA A 192 -2.69 -22.44 -13.74
N GLY A 193 -3.50 -22.71 -12.72
CA GLY A 193 -4.28 -23.95 -12.64
C GLY A 193 -5.32 -24.08 -13.76
N SER A 194 -5.83 -25.29 -13.99
CA SER A 194 -6.82 -25.54 -15.05
C SER A 194 -8.10 -24.73 -14.86
N GLY A 195 -8.52 -23.97 -15.89
CA GLY A 195 -9.82 -23.29 -15.93
C GLY A 195 -9.80 -21.79 -15.61
N ALA A 196 -8.67 -21.25 -15.18
CA ALA A 196 -8.45 -19.81 -15.02
C ALA A 196 -7.11 -19.41 -15.66
N ARG A 197 -6.97 -18.15 -16.08
CA ARG A 197 -5.74 -17.65 -16.71
C ARG A 197 -5.16 -16.49 -15.93
N LEU A 198 -3.86 -16.52 -15.70
CA LEU A 198 -3.10 -15.40 -15.15
C LEU A 198 -2.49 -14.61 -16.32
N HIS A 199 -2.82 -13.34 -16.41
CA HIS A 199 -2.36 -12.43 -17.46
C HIS A 199 -1.30 -11.49 -16.91
N VAL A 200 -0.14 -11.41 -17.56
CA VAL A 200 0.94 -10.47 -17.23
C VAL A 200 1.07 -9.41 -18.32
N PHE A 201 0.79 -8.16 -17.98
CA PHE A 201 0.88 -7.01 -18.89
C PHE A 201 2.22 -6.27 -18.79
N SER A 202 2.81 -6.26 -17.59
CA SER A 202 4.06 -5.56 -17.35
C SER A 202 4.81 -6.16 -16.18
N ILE A 203 6.14 -6.07 -16.27
CA ILE A 203 7.07 -6.35 -15.18
C ILE A 203 7.96 -5.13 -15.01
N GLY A 204 8.06 -4.62 -13.79
CA GLY A 204 8.88 -3.47 -13.42
C GLY A 204 9.61 -3.71 -12.12
N THR A 205 10.63 -2.90 -11.83
CA THR A 205 11.37 -2.98 -10.57
C THR A 205 11.11 -1.76 -9.72
N ARG A 206 10.77 -1.97 -8.45
CA ARG A 206 10.83 -0.93 -7.43
C ARG A 206 12.30 -0.67 -7.10
N PRO A 207 12.82 0.55 -7.29
CA PRO A 207 14.20 0.86 -6.93
C PRO A 207 14.41 0.74 -5.42
N THR A 208 15.64 0.47 -5.00
CA THR A 208 16.01 0.62 -3.60
C THR A 208 15.85 2.08 -3.18
N ALA A 209 15.42 2.34 -1.94
CA ALA A 209 15.26 3.70 -1.41
C ALA A 209 16.56 4.53 -1.44
N GLY A 210 17.73 3.89 -1.55
CA GLY A 210 19.02 4.58 -1.57
C GLY A 210 19.23 5.36 -0.26
N PRO A 211 19.59 6.65 -0.30
CA PRO A 211 19.80 7.47 0.89
C PRO A 211 18.49 8.03 1.50
N TRP A 212 17.33 7.79 0.86
CA TRP A 212 16.06 8.37 1.28
C TRP A 212 15.48 7.67 2.50
N THR A 213 14.91 8.45 3.41
CA THR A 213 14.17 7.97 4.57
C THR A 213 12.87 8.77 4.67
N ALA A 214 11.72 8.09 4.77
CA ALA A 214 10.44 8.75 4.99
C ALA A 214 10.43 9.42 6.36
N THR A 215 10.20 10.73 6.43
CA THR A 215 10.07 11.47 7.70
C THR A 215 8.62 11.69 8.12
N TRP A 216 7.70 11.60 7.17
CA TRP A 216 6.27 11.70 7.37
C TRP A 216 5.62 10.90 6.24
N ALA A 217 4.53 10.22 6.55
CA ALA A 217 3.70 9.51 5.58
C ALA A 217 2.30 9.34 6.19
N THR A 218 1.34 9.04 5.31
CA THR A 218 -0.03 8.68 5.69
C THR A 218 -0.58 7.68 4.69
N ALA A 219 -1.43 6.81 5.20
CA ALA A 219 -2.17 5.84 4.42
C ALA A 219 -3.49 6.41 3.92
N THR A 220 -3.97 5.95 2.77
CA THR A 220 -5.32 6.31 2.30
C THR A 220 -6.36 5.41 2.96
N ASP A 221 -7.33 6.01 3.66
CA ASP A 221 -8.45 5.30 4.31
C ASP A 221 -9.75 5.28 3.52
N ASP A 222 -9.69 5.91 2.34
CA ASP A 222 -10.54 5.81 1.15
C ASP A 222 -12.02 6.22 1.28
N GLY A 223 -12.31 7.01 2.31
CA GLY A 223 -13.27 8.09 2.13
C GLY A 223 -12.72 9.04 1.06
N LEU A 224 -13.17 8.96 -0.20
CA LEU A 224 -12.78 9.96 -1.19
C LEU A 224 -13.32 11.32 -0.75
N ALA A 225 -12.45 12.32 -0.69
CA ALA A 225 -12.86 13.66 -0.34
C ALA A 225 -13.80 14.19 -1.43
N ALA A 226 -15.03 14.53 -1.04
CA ALA A 226 -16.06 14.92 -1.99
C ALA A 226 -15.72 16.27 -2.63
N GLY A 227 -15.55 16.25 -3.95
CA GLY A 227 -15.50 17.44 -4.80
C GLY A 227 -16.90 17.92 -5.24
N PRO A 228 -16.98 18.79 -6.26
CA PRO A 228 -15.87 19.23 -7.09
C PRO A 228 -14.99 20.29 -6.41
N TRP A 229 -13.66 20.15 -6.54
CA TRP A 229 -12.71 21.23 -6.32
C TRP A 229 -12.21 21.72 -7.66
N THR A 230 -12.29 23.03 -7.92
CA THR A 230 -11.92 23.57 -9.24
C THR A 230 -10.88 24.66 -9.07
N GLU A 231 -9.73 24.51 -9.73
CA GLU A 231 -8.69 25.54 -9.77
C GLU A 231 -8.34 26.05 -8.36
N ARG A 232 -7.93 25.11 -7.49
CA ARG A 232 -7.84 25.32 -6.04
C ARG A 232 -6.45 24.96 -5.52
N THR A 233 -5.93 25.74 -4.57
CA THR A 233 -4.68 25.42 -3.87
C THR A 233 -4.98 24.91 -2.47
N LEU A 234 -4.49 23.70 -2.18
CA LEU A 234 -4.45 23.12 -0.84
C LEU A 234 -3.09 23.41 -0.21
N ARG A 235 -3.04 23.72 1.08
CA ARG A 235 -1.83 23.94 1.86
C ARG A 235 -1.91 23.13 3.15
N MET A 236 -1.22 22.00 3.14
CA MET A 236 -1.23 21.00 4.20
C MET A 236 -0.08 21.24 5.18
N VAL A 237 -0.29 20.90 6.44
CA VAL A 237 0.68 21.08 7.52
C VAL A 237 1.19 19.71 7.94
N GLU A 238 2.48 19.43 7.78
CA GLU A 238 3.05 18.10 8.08
C GLU A 238 4.15 18.14 9.11
N HIS A 239 4.04 17.30 10.14
CA HIS A 239 4.99 17.23 11.24
C HIS A 239 6.10 16.20 10.94
N THR A 240 7.34 16.66 10.87
CA THR A 240 8.47 15.77 10.55
C THR A 240 8.97 15.01 11.76
N SER A 241 9.13 13.68 11.64
CA SER A 241 9.85 12.91 12.66
C SER A 241 11.36 13.13 12.64
N ARG A 242 11.97 13.30 11.46
CA ARG A 242 13.41 13.44 11.27
C ARG A 242 13.74 14.56 10.28
N GLY A 243 14.79 15.32 10.60
CA GLY A 243 15.32 16.35 9.70
C GLY A 243 16.19 15.80 8.56
N GLY A 244 16.57 16.67 7.63
CA GLY A 244 17.46 16.34 6.52
C GLY A 244 17.91 17.55 5.69
N SER A 245 18.82 17.31 4.76
CA SER A 245 19.44 18.34 3.89
C SER A 245 18.85 18.40 2.49
N GLN A 246 18.15 17.34 2.07
CA GLN A 246 17.34 17.33 0.86
C GLN A 246 15.98 16.75 1.18
N VAL A 247 14.99 17.16 0.40
CA VAL A 247 13.60 16.71 0.52
C VAL A 247 13.06 16.30 -0.83
N ARG A 248 12.10 15.38 -0.83
CA ARG A 248 11.17 15.13 -1.93
C ARG A 248 9.81 14.77 -1.33
N ILE A 249 8.75 14.99 -2.10
CA ILE A 249 7.40 14.56 -1.71
C ILE A 249 6.94 13.39 -2.57
N ARG A 250 6.04 12.58 -2.01
CA ARG A 250 5.32 11.50 -2.69
C ARG A 250 3.86 11.90 -2.82
N LEU A 251 3.34 11.75 -4.03
CA LEU A 251 1.94 11.96 -4.37
C LEU A 251 1.33 10.64 -4.78
N ASP A 252 0.06 10.46 -4.46
CA ASP A 252 -0.69 9.23 -4.65
C ASP A 252 -2.11 9.53 -5.14
N ASN A 253 -2.57 8.77 -6.12
CA ASN A 253 -3.92 8.80 -6.65
C ASN A 253 -4.64 7.45 -6.47
N ALA A 254 -4.38 6.78 -5.35
CA ALA A 254 -5.01 5.51 -4.97
C ALA A 254 -6.54 5.57 -4.99
N TYR A 255 -7.18 4.52 -5.53
CA TYR A 255 -8.63 4.32 -5.59
C TYR A 255 -9.45 5.34 -6.40
N ASP A 256 -8.87 6.47 -6.84
CA ASP A 256 -9.54 7.39 -7.76
C ASP A 256 -9.68 6.71 -9.14
N PRO A 257 -10.90 6.59 -9.69
CA PRO A 257 -11.10 6.02 -11.03
C PRO A 257 -10.59 6.93 -12.16
N GLY A 258 -10.29 8.20 -11.89
CA GLY A 258 -9.86 9.18 -12.88
C GLY A 258 -8.44 9.72 -12.65
N PRO A 259 -7.81 10.29 -13.69
CA PRO A 259 -6.57 11.02 -13.52
C PRO A 259 -6.82 12.39 -12.87
N LEU A 260 -5.87 12.86 -12.06
CA LEU A 260 -5.87 14.22 -11.51
C LEU A 260 -4.55 14.95 -11.83
N THR A 261 -4.58 16.29 -11.84
CA THR A 261 -3.41 17.10 -12.19
C THR A 261 -3.02 18.04 -11.05
N VAL A 262 -1.78 17.91 -10.59
CA VAL A 262 -1.12 18.88 -9.72
C VAL A 262 -0.32 19.83 -10.60
N GLY A 263 -0.82 21.05 -10.80
CA GLY A 263 -0.20 22.04 -11.69
C GLY A 263 1.03 22.72 -11.08
N HIS A 264 1.12 22.77 -9.75
CA HIS A 264 2.24 23.32 -9.00
C HIS A 264 2.29 22.73 -7.59
N ALA A 265 3.49 22.36 -7.13
CA ALA A 265 3.73 21.99 -5.74
C ALA A 265 4.84 22.85 -5.12
N THR A 266 4.69 23.23 -3.86
CA THR A 266 5.72 23.95 -3.09
C THR A 266 5.89 23.37 -1.68
N ILE A 267 7.04 23.66 -1.08
CA ILE A 267 7.35 23.31 0.31
C ILE A 267 7.95 24.49 1.06
N ALA A 268 7.60 24.63 2.34
CA ALA A 268 8.19 25.60 3.26
C ALA A 268 8.23 25.07 4.70
N VAL A 269 9.08 25.66 5.55
CA VAL A 269 8.97 25.48 7.00
C VAL A 269 7.86 26.39 7.51
N ARG A 270 6.93 25.85 8.31
CA ARG A 270 5.80 26.60 8.87
C ARG A 270 6.29 27.54 9.98
N SER A 271 5.75 28.75 10.02
CA SER A 271 5.87 29.66 11.17
C SER A 271 4.65 29.54 12.07
N VAL A 272 3.47 29.88 11.55
CA VAL A 272 2.19 29.83 12.26
C VAL A 272 1.06 29.83 11.25
N GLY A 273 -0.04 29.13 11.51
CA GLY A 273 -1.16 29.06 10.58
C GLY A 273 -0.71 28.60 9.18
N ALA A 274 -1.15 29.32 8.15
CA ALA A 274 -0.73 29.13 6.75
C ALA A 274 0.59 29.87 6.38
N VAL A 275 1.23 30.54 7.34
CA VAL A 275 2.36 31.43 7.10
C VAL A 275 3.69 30.66 7.18
N PRO A 276 4.51 30.70 6.12
CA PRO A 276 5.83 30.07 6.14
C PRO A 276 6.90 30.99 6.76
N VAL A 277 7.98 30.42 7.28
CA VAL A 277 9.15 31.16 7.80
C VAL A 277 9.89 31.90 6.69
N ARG A 278 9.90 31.32 5.48
CA ARG A 278 10.52 31.88 4.26
C ARG A 278 9.61 31.64 3.07
N THR A 279 9.92 32.26 1.94
CA THR A 279 9.20 32.01 0.68
C THR A 279 9.14 30.50 0.38
N PRO A 280 7.96 29.96 0.04
CA PRO A 280 7.84 28.58 -0.41
C PRO A 280 8.73 28.27 -1.61
N VAL A 281 9.31 27.08 -1.62
CA VAL A 281 10.22 26.62 -2.69
C VAL A 281 9.45 25.66 -3.59
N THR A 282 9.52 25.90 -4.90
CA THR A 282 8.89 25.04 -5.91
C THR A 282 9.52 23.65 -5.95
N LEU A 283 8.67 22.63 -6.02
CA LEU A 283 9.03 21.26 -6.30
C LEU A 283 8.82 20.97 -7.79
N THR A 284 9.62 20.07 -8.35
CA THR A 284 9.49 19.64 -9.75
C THR A 284 9.32 18.14 -9.87
N PHE A 285 8.80 17.68 -11.01
CA PHE A 285 8.60 16.28 -11.34
C PHE A 285 9.18 16.02 -12.73
N GLY A 286 10.37 15.41 -12.79
CA GLY A 286 11.11 15.26 -14.05
C GLY A 286 11.44 16.62 -14.68
N GLY A 287 11.79 17.61 -13.86
CA GLY A 287 12.11 18.97 -14.25
C GLY A 287 10.91 19.88 -14.55
N ARG A 288 9.67 19.37 -14.45
CA ARG A 288 8.45 20.15 -14.70
C ARG A 288 7.80 20.63 -13.40
N LYS A 289 7.16 21.80 -13.42
CA LYS A 289 6.50 22.42 -12.26
C LYS A 289 5.27 21.63 -11.75
N GLY A 290 4.65 20.83 -12.62
CA GLY A 290 3.45 20.04 -12.32
C GLY A 290 3.50 18.64 -12.91
N ILE A 291 2.52 17.82 -12.53
CA ILE A 291 2.41 16.41 -12.91
C ILE A 291 0.93 15.99 -13.00
N ALA A 292 0.62 15.14 -13.98
CA ALA A 292 -0.64 14.42 -14.06
C ALA A 292 -0.47 13.03 -13.46
N LEU A 293 -1.31 12.69 -12.48
CA LEU A 293 -1.38 11.40 -11.81
C LEU A 293 -2.49 10.58 -12.46
N PRO A 294 -2.17 9.45 -13.13
CA PRO A 294 -3.19 8.50 -13.60
C PRO A 294 -4.01 7.91 -12.45
N ALA A 295 -5.14 7.28 -12.75
CA ALA A 295 -5.90 6.49 -11.78
C ALA A 295 -5.01 5.44 -11.12
N GLY A 296 -4.93 5.43 -9.78
CA GLY A 296 -4.05 4.55 -9.00
C GLY A 296 -2.54 4.78 -9.19
N GLY A 297 -2.15 5.87 -9.87
CA GLY A 297 -0.77 6.21 -10.13
C GLY A 297 -0.15 7.07 -9.02
N GLN A 298 1.15 6.92 -8.84
CA GLN A 298 1.96 7.69 -7.90
C GLN A 298 2.95 8.60 -8.63
N ALA A 299 3.44 9.63 -7.92
CA ALA A 299 4.57 10.44 -8.35
C ALA A 299 5.50 10.75 -7.17
N VAL A 300 6.79 10.92 -7.47
CA VAL A 300 7.78 11.39 -6.52
C VAL A 300 8.44 12.63 -7.12
N SER A 301 8.55 13.70 -6.34
CA SER A 301 9.22 14.92 -6.82
C SER A 301 10.71 14.68 -7.02
N ASP A 302 11.33 15.50 -7.87
CA ASP A 302 12.78 15.58 -7.99
C ASP A 302 13.39 15.96 -6.62
N PRO A 303 14.62 15.53 -6.33
CA PRO A 303 15.31 15.92 -5.11
C PRO A 303 15.52 17.44 -5.03
N LEU A 304 15.09 18.05 -3.93
CA LEU A 304 15.28 19.48 -3.67
C LEU A 304 16.27 19.69 -2.51
N PRO A 305 17.38 20.43 -2.71
CA PRO A 305 18.19 20.93 -1.60
C PRO A 305 17.38 21.85 -0.69
N PHE A 306 16.99 21.35 0.48
CA PHE A 306 16.11 22.03 1.42
C PHE A 306 16.38 21.49 2.82
N SER A 307 16.68 22.38 3.76
CA SER A 307 16.93 22.00 5.15
C SER A 307 15.61 21.76 5.86
N VAL A 308 15.27 20.49 6.08
CA VAL A 308 14.13 20.05 6.87
C VAL A 308 14.57 19.92 8.34
N PRO A 309 14.01 20.70 9.28
CA PRO A 309 14.26 20.48 10.71
C PRO A 309 13.57 19.19 11.19
N ALA A 310 14.09 18.57 12.25
CA ALA A 310 13.42 17.47 12.93
C ALA A 310 12.35 18.00 13.90
N GLY A 311 11.21 17.33 14.01
CA GLY A 311 10.13 17.71 14.93
C GLY A 311 9.51 19.06 14.58
N ALA A 312 9.47 19.42 13.29
CA ALA A 312 8.97 20.71 12.84
C ALA A 312 7.82 20.53 11.84
N ASP A 313 6.96 21.53 11.79
CA ASP A 313 5.87 21.58 10.84
C ASP A 313 6.35 22.16 9.51
N LEU A 314 6.01 21.48 8.43
CA LEU A 314 6.18 21.93 7.05
C LEU A 314 4.84 22.39 6.50
N LEU A 315 4.88 23.29 5.53
CA LEU A 315 3.76 23.63 4.66
C LEU A 315 4.03 23.02 3.30
N VAL A 316 3.19 22.09 2.86
CA VAL A 316 3.20 21.56 1.49
C VAL A 316 1.97 22.07 0.78
N SER A 317 2.16 22.84 -0.29
CA SER A 317 1.03 23.36 -1.07
C SER A 317 0.92 22.65 -2.40
N LEU A 318 -0.29 22.19 -2.75
CA LEU A 318 -0.63 21.58 -4.03
C LEU A 318 -1.69 22.43 -4.71
N TYR A 319 -1.38 22.95 -5.89
CA TYR A 319 -2.39 23.54 -6.78
C TYR A 319 -2.99 22.46 -7.67
N LEU A 320 -4.29 22.21 -7.48
CA LEU A 320 -5.09 21.29 -8.26
C LEU A 320 -5.61 22.01 -9.50
N GLN A 321 -5.09 21.59 -10.66
CA GLN A 321 -5.44 22.17 -11.95
C GLN A 321 -6.68 21.48 -12.53
N GLY A 322 -7.61 22.26 -13.07
CA GLY A 322 -8.89 21.77 -13.56
C GLY A 322 -9.87 21.47 -12.42
N THR A 323 -10.84 20.60 -12.71
CA THR A 323 -11.83 20.12 -11.74
C THR A 323 -11.47 18.73 -11.27
N VAL A 324 -11.24 18.60 -9.96
CA VAL A 324 -11.04 17.34 -9.25
C VAL A 324 -12.36 16.93 -8.62
N THR A 325 -12.95 15.84 -9.11
CA THR A 325 -14.25 15.33 -8.64
C THR A 325 -14.13 14.46 -7.40
N ASN A 326 -13.06 13.68 -7.34
CA ASN A 326 -12.69 12.86 -6.21
C ASN A 326 -11.19 13.04 -5.95
N ALA A 327 -10.75 12.79 -4.73
CA ALA A 327 -9.34 12.65 -4.43
C ALA A 327 -9.18 11.61 -3.30
N PRO A 328 -8.08 10.83 -3.30
CA PRO A 328 -7.78 9.93 -2.20
C PRO A 328 -7.76 10.71 -0.89
N MET A 329 -8.30 10.16 0.19
CA MET A 329 -8.25 10.82 1.48
C MET A 329 -7.88 9.85 2.61
N HIS A 330 -7.28 10.46 3.62
CA HIS A 330 -7.13 9.92 4.96
C HIS A 330 -7.88 10.83 5.93
N SER A 331 -8.89 10.30 6.60
CA SER A 331 -9.93 11.05 7.31
C SER A 331 -9.47 11.62 8.66
N VAL A 332 -8.46 11.02 9.31
CA VAL A 332 -8.06 11.37 10.69
C VAL A 332 -6.72 12.11 10.72
N ALA A 333 -6.64 13.27 10.06
CA ALA A 333 -5.39 14.04 10.08
C ALA A 333 -5.07 14.64 11.47
N LEU A 334 -6.11 15.03 12.22
CA LEU A 334 -5.98 15.76 13.50
C LEU A 334 -5.10 17.02 13.39
N GLN A 335 -5.09 17.61 12.20
CA GLN A 335 -4.25 18.73 11.83
C GLN A 335 -5.07 19.70 10.98
N GLU A 336 -5.02 20.99 11.31
CA GLU A 336 -5.67 22.05 10.55
C GLU A 336 -4.83 22.41 9.33
N MET A 337 -5.46 22.32 8.16
CA MET A 337 -4.89 22.62 6.84
C MET A 337 -5.71 23.69 6.16
N TYR A 338 -5.16 24.34 5.12
CA TYR A 338 -5.73 25.54 4.53
C TYR A 338 -6.06 25.35 3.05
N THR A 339 -7.15 25.93 2.59
CA THR A 339 -7.56 25.87 1.18
C THR A 339 -7.94 27.25 0.66
N THR A 340 -7.68 27.51 -0.62
CA THR A 340 -8.30 28.64 -1.33
C THR A 340 -9.75 28.31 -1.70
N ALA A 341 -10.50 29.32 -2.15
CA ALA A 341 -11.81 29.10 -2.78
C ALA A 341 -11.65 28.49 -4.18
N ASP A 342 -12.72 27.92 -4.74
CA ASP A 342 -12.73 27.48 -6.14
C ASP A 342 -12.54 28.64 -7.10
N GLY A 343 -11.82 28.38 -8.20
CA GLY A 343 -11.54 29.37 -9.24
C GLY A 343 -10.45 30.37 -8.88
N THR A 344 -9.81 30.24 -7.70
CA THR A 344 -8.77 31.20 -7.28
C THR A 344 -7.44 30.94 -8.01
N GLY A 345 -7.16 29.70 -8.42
CA GLY A 345 -5.98 29.33 -9.19
C GLY A 345 -4.75 28.95 -8.34
N ASP A 346 -3.56 29.10 -8.92
CA ASP A 346 -2.26 28.74 -8.32
C ASP A 346 -1.81 29.78 -7.29
N HIS A 347 -1.96 29.43 -6.01
CA HIS A 347 -1.44 30.17 -4.86
C HIS A 347 -0.41 29.36 -4.07
N ALA A 348 0.16 28.30 -4.66
CA ALA A 348 1.08 27.42 -3.95
C ALA A 348 2.37 28.16 -3.56
N GLY A 349 2.79 29.16 -4.35
CA GLY A 349 3.97 30.00 -4.09
C GLY A 349 3.77 31.10 -3.04
N ASP A 350 2.54 31.35 -2.58
CA ASP A 350 2.26 32.51 -1.74
C ASP A 350 2.86 32.38 -0.34
N GLY A 351 3.54 33.42 0.12
CA GLY A 351 4.09 33.49 1.48
C GLY A 351 3.03 33.87 2.51
N VAL A 352 3.20 35.03 3.13
CA VAL A 352 2.31 35.55 4.18
C VAL A 352 0.89 35.81 3.68
N ALA A 353 0.73 36.17 2.41
CA ALA A 353 -0.55 36.58 1.82
C ALA A 353 -1.36 35.43 1.20
N PHE A 354 -1.23 34.20 1.69
CA PHE A 354 -2.00 33.06 1.18
C PHE A 354 -3.52 33.31 1.38
N PRO A 355 -4.33 33.30 0.31
CA PRO A 355 -5.74 33.66 0.36
C PRO A 355 -6.60 32.48 0.86
N SER A 356 -6.40 32.11 2.13
CA SER A 356 -7.19 31.05 2.77
C SER A 356 -8.68 31.41 2.78
N ALA A 357 -9.50 30.53 2.25
CA ALA A 357 -10.96 30.60 2.26
C ALA A 357 -11.60 29.66 3.29
N GLY A 358 -10.79 28.87 4.00
CA GLY A 358 -11.25 27.93 5.01
C GLY A 358 -10.17 26.90 5.38
N THR A 359 -10.55 26.01 6.28
CA THR A 359 -9.69 24.93 6.76
C THR A 359 -10.32 23.57 6.53
N PHE A 360 -9.48 22.54 6.43
CA PHE A 360 -9.90 21.14 6.39
C PHE A 360 -8.99 20.29 7.30
N GLY A 361 -9.41 19.05 7.60
CA GLY A 361 -8.81 18.19 8.62
C GLY A 361 -8.58 16.75 8.19
N PHE A 362 -8.29 16.53 6.91
CA PHE A 362 -7.98 15.23 6.30
C PHE A 362 -6.75 15.39 5.39
N TRP A 363 -5.95 14.34 5.18
CA TRP A 363 -4.89 14.36 4.18
C TRP A 363 -5.42 13.91 2.82
N THR A 364 -4.88 14.44 1.74
CA THR A 364 -5.25 14.05 0.37
C THR A 364 -4.08 14.23 -0.58
N ILE A 365 -3.92 13.31 -1.54
CA ILE A 365 -2.91 13.28 -2.61
C ILE A 365 -1.45 13.20 -2.11
N LEU A 366 -1.02 14.05 -1.18
CA LEU A 366 0.27 13.95 -0.51
C LEU A 366 0.29 12.72 0.40
N SER A 367 1.12 11.73 0.05
CA SER A 367 1.24 10.47 0.80
C SER A 367 2.54 10.33 1.56
N GLY A 368 3.54 11.17 1.28
CA GLY A 368 4.78 11.15 2.03
C GLY A 368 5.74 12.29 1.78
N ILE A 369 6.64 12.48 2.75
CA ILE A 369 7.79 13.37 2.66
C ILE A 369 9.03 12.55 3.02
N ASP A 370 9.99 12.51 2.09
CA ASP A 370 11.25 11.81 2.30
C ASP A 370 12.39 12.82 2.43
N VAL A 371 13.36 12.49 3.27
CA VAL A 371 14.57 13.29 3.46
C VAL A 371 15.83 12.47 3.26
N THR A 372 16.91 13.14 2.87
CA THR A 372 18.28 12.59 2.99
C THR A 372 19.06 13.38 4.05
N GLY A 373 20.07 12.76 4.65
CA GLY A 373 20.99 13.46 5.55
C GLY A 373 21.81 12.49 6.41
N PRO A 374 22.94 12.94 6.97
CA PRO A 374 23.84 12.10 7.74
C PRO A 374 23.16 11.49 8.97
N GLY A 375 23.64 10.33 9.42
CA GLY A 375 23.17 9.69 10.65
C GLY A 375 21.76 9.09 10.57
N SER A 376 21.19 8.89 9.38
CA SER A 376 19.96 8.10 9.25
C SER A 376 20.22 6.65 9.63
N THR A 377 19.39 6.11 10.50
CA THR A 377 19.36 4.68 10.85
C THR A 377 18.13 3.96 10.27
N GLY A 378 17.46 4.59 9.29
CA GLY A 378 16.24 4.12 8.66
C GLY A 378 14.96 4.73 9.24
N ALA A 379 13.84 4.08 8.94
CA ALA A 379 12.51 4.44 9.41
C ALA A 379 11.86 3.28 10.18
N VAL A 380 11.05 3.63 11.18
CA VAL A 380 10.07 2.77 11.83
C VAL A 380 8.70 3.14 11.27
N VAL A 381 7.96 2.15 10.76
CA VAL A 381 6.55 2.34 10.38
C VAL A 381 5.69 1.91 11.56
N ALA A 382 4.87 2.82 12.08
CA ALA A 382 3.77 2.50 12.98
C ALA A 382 2.57 2.14 12.11
N PHE A 383 2.19 0.87 12.06
CA PHE A 383 1.14 0.37 11.19
C PHE A 383 0.00 -0.16 12.04
N GLY A 384 -1.22 0.33 11.82
CA GLY A 384 -2.29 0.01 12.74
C GLY A 384 -3.66 0.61 12.43
N ASP A 385 -4.51 0.52 13.45
CA ASP A 385 -5.86 1.05 13.41
C ASP A 385 -5.96 2.49 13.98
N SER A 386 -7.15 2.89 14.45
CA SER A 386 -7.46 4.20 15.05
C SER A 386 -6.58 4.57 16.24
N ILE A 387 -6.10 3.58 16.99
CA ILE A 387 -5.20 3.81 18.11
C ILE A 387 -3.82 4.23 17.58
N THR A 388 -3.39 3.70 16.44
CA THR A 388 -2.15 4.11 15.78
C THR A 388 -2.31 5.42 15.03
N ASP A 389 -3.45 5.59 14.37
CA ASP A 389 -3.87 6.82 13.72
C ASP A 389 -3.91 8.00 14.69
N GLY A 390 -4.18 7.70 15.97
CA GLY A 390 -4.14 8.65 17.08
C GLY A 390 -5.48 9.33 17.34
N TYR A 391 -6.58 8.66 16.97
CA TYR A 391 -7.95 9.12 17.18
C TYR A 391 -8.16 9.56 18.64
N LEU A 392 -8.88 10.67 18.86
CA LEU A 392 -9.07 11.34 20.16
C LEU A 392 -7.82 11.94 20.83
N SER A 393 -6.68 12.01 20.14
CA SER A 393 -5.60 12.93 20.56
C SER A 393 -5.99 14.39 20.27
N THR A 394 -5.42 15.33 21.03
CA THR A 394 -5.72 16.76 20.89
C THR A 394 -5.27 17.27 19.50
N PRO A 395 -6.19 17.79 18.66
CA PRO A 395 -5.83 18.30 17.33
C PRO A 395 -4.74 19.37 17.37
N ASN A 396 -3.89 19.42 16.33
CA ASN A 396 -2.78 20.36 16.16
C ASN A 396 -1.65 20.26 17.19
N THR A 397 -1.62 19.22 18.03
CA THR A 397 -0.56 19.04 19.05
C THR A 397 0.44 17.94 18.75
N ASN A 398 0.20 17.13 17.70
CA ASN A 398 1.00 15.94 17.37
C ASN A 398 1.17 15.03 18.60
N SER A 399 0.05 14.67 19.24
CA SER A 399 0.02 13.88 20.48
C SER A 399 -0.38 12.42 20.26
N ARG A 400 -0.11 11.90 19.05
CA ARG A 400 -0.29 10.49 18.70
C ARG A 400 0.91 9.70 19.23
N TRP A 401 0.77 8.41 19.52
CA TRP A 401 1.90 7.63 20.02
C TRP A 401 3.10 7.57 19.04
N PRO A 402 2.92 7.55 17.70
CA PRO A 402 4.05 7.61 16.78
C PRO A 402 4.81 8.95 16.85
N ASP A 403 4.13 10.08 17.10
CA ASP A 403 4.76 11.39 17.30
C ASP A 403 5.60 11.43 18.58
N PHE A 404 5.05 10.92 19.68
CA PHE A 404 5.80 10.79 20.93
C PHE A 404 7.00 9.85 20.78
N LEU A 405 6.87 8.77 19.99
CA LEU A 405 7.98 7.88 19.68
C LEU A 405 9.06 8.59 18.85
N ALA A 406 8.68 9.38 17.85
CA ALA A 406 9.62 10.16 17.03
C ALA A 406 10.52 11.07 17.89
N ARG A 407 9.94 11.73 18.90
CA ARG A 407 10.68 12.58 19.86
C ARG A 407 11.75 11.80 20.66
N ARG A 408 11.57 10.49 20.82
CA ARG A 408 12.53 9.58 21.49
C ARG A 408 13.62 9.05 20.55
N LEU A 409 13.52 9.29 19.24
CA LEU A 409 14.35 8.68 18.19
C LEU A 409 15.01 9.71 17.24
N PRO A 410 15.91 10.58 17.72
CA PRO A 410 16.47 11.66 16.90
C PRO A 410 17.24 11.21 15.65
N GLY A 411 17.69 9.95 15.58
CA GLY A 411 18.42 9.37 14.43
C GLY A 411 17.60 8.43 13.54
N ARG A 412 16.31 8.20 13.85
CA ARG A 412 15.45 7.27 13.13
C ARG A 412 14.11 7.92 12.88
N ALA A 413 13.65 7.89 11.64
CA ALA A 413 12.33 8.41 11.35
C ALA A 413 11.24 7.48 11.91
N VAL A 414 10.10 8.06 12.23
CA VAL A 414 8.87 7.34 12.55
C VAL A 414 7.79 7.88 11.62
N VAL A 415 7.08 6.99 10.94
CA VAL A 415 5.94 7.34 10.09
C VAL A 415 4.69 6.61 10.55
N ASN A 416 3.54 7.27 10.42
CA ASN A 416 2.25 6.76 10.88
C ASN A 416 1.44 6.27 9.68
N GLU A 417 1.23 4.97 9.60
CA GLU A 417 0.39 4.30 8.61
C GLU A 417 -0.82 3.66 9.33
N GLY A 418 -1.37 4.41 10.29
CA GLY A 418 -2.63 4.10 10.95
C GLY A 418 -3.82 4.35 10.03
N ILE A 419 -4.90 3.58 10.19
CA ILE A 419 -6.22 3.92 9.65
C ILE A 419 -7.29 3.68 10.71
N SER A 420 -8.08 4.69 11.00
CA SER A 420 -9.16 4.57 11.95
C SER A 420 -10.21 3.51 11.56
N GLY A 421 -10.37 2.48 12.41
CA GLY A 421 -11.31 1.38 12.19
C GLY A 421 -10.78 0.25 11.30
N ASN A 422 -9.51 0.31 10.88
CA ASN A 422 -8.90 -0.72 10.03
C ASN A 422 -8.91 -2.09 10.68
N ARG A 423 -8.92 -3.12 9.82
CA ARG A 423 -9.00 -4.53 10.18
C ARG A 423 -7.94 -5.30 9.44
N ILE A 424 -7.47 -6.39 10.02
CA ILE A 424 -6.46 -7.25 9.40
C ILE A 424 -7.03 -7.98 8.18
N LEU A 425 -8.22 -8.56 8.33
CA LEU A 425 -8.70 -9.60 7.40
C LEU A 425 -9.81 -9.13 6.46
N GLN A 426 -10.60 -8.14 6.88
CA GLN A 426 -11.82 -7.75 6.17
C GLN A 426 -11.74 -6.30 5.70
N ASP A 427 -12.14 -6.10 4.46
CA ASP A 427 -12.30 -4.77 3.90
C ASP A 427 -13.43 -4.01 4.60
N ALA A 428 -13.10 -2.83 5.11
CA ALA A 428 -14.12 -1.86 5.48
C ALA A 428 -14.49 -0.96 4.29
N PHE A 429 -13.68 -0.92 3.23
CA PHE A 429 -13.95 -0.27 1.95
C PHE A 429 -13.66 -1.18 0.75
N SER A 430 -14.49 -1.04 -0.29
CA SER A 430 -14.52 -1.96 -1.43
C SER A 430 -13.56 -1.65 -2.58
N GLY A 431 -12.76 -0.59 -2.49
CA GLY A 431 -11.95 -0.04 -3.60
C GLY A 431 -12.65 1.08 -4.38
N TYR A 432 -13.90 1.41 -4.05
CA TYR A 432 -14.73 2.39 -4.75
C TYR A 432 -15.43 3.33 -3.76
N PRO A 433 -15.55 4.64 -4.06
CA PRO A 433 -16.16 5.62 -3.17
C PRO A 433 -17.57 5.20 -2.73
N ASP A 434 -17.69 4.81 -1.45
CA ASP A 434 -18.94 4.37 -0.83
C ASP A 434 -19.22 5.00 0.54
N GLY A 435 -18.38 5.98 0.93
CA GLY A 435 -18.52 6.76 2.16
C GLY A 435 -17.98 6.08 3.42
N ARG A 436 -17.43 4.87 3.32
CA ARG A 436 -16.68 4.21 4.40
C ARG A 436 -15.25 4.74 4.43
N THR A 437 -14.66 4.80 5.63
CA THR A 437 -13.37 5.45 5.88
C THR A 437 -12.42 4.58 6.72
N ALA A 438 -12.72 3.30 6.87
CA ALA A 438 -11.89 2.37 7.64
C ALA A 438 -10.91 1.59 6.74
N GLY A 439 -10.81 2.03 5.48
CA GLY A 439 -9.86 1.54 4.51
C GLY A 439 -10.07 0.09 4.06
N VAL A 440 -9.20 -0.30 3.15
CA VAL A 440 -8.93 -1.70 2.79
C VAL A 440 -8.25 -2.45 3.93
N ASN A 441 -8.41 -3.78 3.99
CA ASN A 441 -7.80 -4.59 5.05
C ASN A 441 -6.26 -4.45 5.10
N ALA A 442 -5.69 -4.64 6.29
CA ALA A 442 -4.28 -4.44 6.58
C ALA A 442 -3.35 -5.28 5.69
N LEU A 443 -3.72 -6.53 5.38
CA LEU A 443 -2.94 -7.41 4.49
C LEU A 443 -2.90 -6.87 3.05
N ALA A 444 -3.98 -6.27 2.55
CA ALA A 444 -4.03 -5.72 1.19
C ALA A 444 -3.15 -4.48 1.00
N ARG A 445 -2.87 -3.73 2.07
CA ARG A 445 -2.13 -2.45 2.05
C ARG A 445 -0.67 -2.54 2.49
N LEU A 446 -0.17 -3.72 2.91
CA LEU A 446 1.22 -3.87 3.38
C LEU A 446 2.25 -3.37 2.37
N ASN A 447 2.11 -3.76 1.09
CA ASN A 447 3.09 -3.36 0.09
C ASN A 447 3.05 -1.86 -0.18
N HIS A 448 1.84 -1.31 -0.32
CA HIS A 448 1.60 0.08 -0.67
C HIS A 448 2.05 1.02 0.45
N ASP A 449 1.64 0.76 1.68
CA ASP A 449 1.77 1.72 2.77
C ASP A 449 2.97 1.46 3.69
N LEU A 450 3.46 0.21 3.78
CA LEU A 450 4.54 -0.14 4.71
C LEU A 450 5.83 -0.52 3.96
N ILE A 451 5.79 -1.54 3.09
CA ILE A 451 7.00 -2.08 2.45
C ILE A 451 7.62 -1.09 1.46
N SER A 452 6.80 -0.27 0.80
CA SER A 452 7.27 0.74 -0.14
C SER A 452 7.98 1.93 0.55
N GLN A 453 7.85 2.08 1.87
CA GLN A 453 8.31 3.24 2.61
C GLN A 453 9.85 3.39 2.54
N PRO A 454 10.35 4.54 2.08
CA PRO A 454 11.79 4.77 1.98
C PRO A 454 12.52 4.59 3.31
N GLY A 455 13.51 3.70 3.31
CA GLY A 455 14.37 3.47 4.47
C GLY A 455 13.74 2.65 5.60
N VAL A 456 12.55 2.06 5.40
CA VAL A 456 11.93 1.20 6.42
C VAL A 456 12.86 0.05 6.82
N ARG A 457 12.99 -0.14 8.13
CA ARG A 457 13.77 -1.24 8.73
C ARG A 457 12.97 -2.05 9.73
N THR A 458 11.94 -1.44 10.30
CA THR A 458 11.14 -2.01 11.38
C THR A 458 9.71 -1.52 11.25
N ALA A 459 8.76 -2.41 11.48
CA ALA A 459 7.35 -2.11 11.66
C ALA A 459 6.95 -2.39 13.11
N ILE A 460 6.15 -1.49 13.68
CA ILE A 460 5.38 -1.76 14.89
C ILE A 460 3.93 -1.95 14.44
N VAL A 461 3.42 -3.17 14.57
CA VAL A 461 2.08 -3.55 14.09
C VAL A 461 1.14 -3.59 15.28
N LEU A 462 0.16 -2.67 15.33
CA LEU A 462 -0.91 -2.64 16.33
C LEU A 462 -2.26 -2.69 15.58
N GLU A 463 -2.76 -3.92 15.42
CA GLU A 463 -3.95 -4.23 14.61
C GLU A 463 -4.74 -5.37 15.23
N GLY A 464 -6.02 -5.48 14.88
CA GLY A 464 -6.89 -6.62 15.21
C GLY A 464 -7.97 -6.34 16.25
N ILE A 465 -7.96 -5.17 16.91
CA ILE A 465 -9.03 -4.83 17.87
C ILE A 465 -10.38 -4.66 17.18
N ASN A 466 -10.38 -4.10 15.96
CA ASN A 466 -11.59 -3.91 15.16
C ASN A 466 -12.09 -5.23 14.56
N ASP A 467 -11.21 -6.16 14.20
CA ASP A 467 -11.59 -7.52 13.80
C ASP A 467 -12.38 -8.20 14.91
N ILE A 468 -11.87 -8.15 16.15
CA ILE A 468 -12.52 -8.74 17.34
C ILE A 468 -13.85 -8.04 17.62
N ASN A 469 -13.89 -6.71 17.63
CA ASN A 469 -15.12 -5.95 17.84
C ASN A 469 -16.18 -6.19 16.75
N SER A 470 -15.75 -6.68 15.57
CA SER A 470 -16.61 -7.07 14.46
C SER A 470 -16.96 -8.57 14.47
N GLY A 471 -16.57 -9.31 15.51
CA GLY A 471 -16.90 -10.72 15.71
C GLY A 471 -15.94 -11.73 15.08
N THR A 472 -14.76 -11.28 14.61
CA THR A 472 -13.72 -12.18 14.11
C THR A 472 -13.09 -12.95 15.27
N SER A 473 -12.79 -14.24 15.07
CA SER A 473 -12.18 -15.07 16.11
C SER A 473 -10.76 -14.63 16.44
N ALA A 474 -10.30 -14.91 17.67
CA ALA A 474 -8.93 -14.64 18.05
C ALA A 474 -7.95 -15.46 17.19
N GLU A 475 -8.32 -16.68 16.82
CA GLU A 475 -7.53 -17.58 15.97
C GLU A 475 -7.28 -16.97 14.60
N ASP A 476 -8.30 -16.40 13.97
CA ASP A 476 -8.19 -15.77 12.65
C ASP A 476 -7.35 -14.49 12.74
N VAL A 477 -7.56 -13.67 13.77
CA VAL A 477 -6.71 -12.49 14.02
C VAL A 477 -5.24 -12.88 14.20
N ILE A 478 -4.96 -13.93 14.96
CA ILE A 478 -3.61 -14.47 15.13
C ILE A 478 -3.04 -14.98 13.80
N ALA A 479 -3.84 -15.64 12.97
CA ALA A 479 -3.41 -16.09 11.65
C ALA A 479 -3.05 -14.90 10.73
N GLY A 480 -3.88 -13.85 10.71
CA GLY A 480 -3.59 -12.64 9.96
C GLY A 480 -2.34 -11.89 10.45
N LEU A 481 -2.12 -11.79 11.77
CA LEU A 481 -0.89 -11.22 12.31
C LEU A 481 0.36 -12.03 11.93
N LYS A 482 0.26 -13.36 11.85
CA LYS A 482 1.36 -14.24 11.36
C LYS A 482 1.63 -14.00 9.87
N GLU A 483 0.60 -13.81 9.07
CA GLU A 483 0.74 -13.51 7.64
C GLU A 483 1.40 -12.15 7.42
N ILE A 484 0.98 -11.11 8.16
CA ILE A 484 1.67 -9.81 8.16
C ILE A 484 3.16 -9.99 8.49
N ALA A 485 3.50 -10.73 9.55
CA ALA A 485 4.89 -10.95 9.93
C ALA A 485 5.69 -11.65 8.83
N ALA A 486 5.12 -12.69 8.21
CA ALA A 486 5.77 -13.44 7.15
C ALA A 486 6.06 -12.57 5.91
N GLU A 487 5.11 -11.73 5.48
CA GLU A 487 5.31 -10.81 4.35
C GLU A 487 6.38 -9.75 4.64
N LEU A 488 6.37 -9.17 5.84
CA LEU A 488 7.36 -8.19 6.25
C LEU A 488 8.76 -8.79 6.41
N HIS A 489 8.88 -10.01 6.94
CA HIS A 489 10.15 -10.74 6.99
C HIS A 489 10.68 -11.09 5.60
N ALA A 490 9.80 -11.47 4.66
CA ALA A 490 10.19 -11.67 3.26
C ALA A 490 10.73 -10.38 2.63
N ALA A 491 10.21 -9.22 3.05
CA ALA A 491 10.74 -7.90 2.70
C ALA A 491 11.94 -7.43 3.56
N ARG A 492 12.43 -8.27 4.49
CA ARG A 492 13.53 -8.00 5.44
C ARG A 492 13.26 -6.83 6.38
N ILE A 493 12.01 -6.66 6.78
CA ILE A 493 11.56 -5.67 7.74
C ILE A 493 11.34 -6.39 9.08
N ARG A 494 11.94 -5.86 10.16
CA ARG A 494 11.71 -6.39 11.51
C ARG A 494 10.30 -6.06 11.99
N VAL A 495 9.68 -6.95 12.74
CA VAL A 495 8.30 -6.79 13.20
C VAL A 495 8.25 -6.81 14.72
N LEU A 496 7.73 -5.74 15.30
CA LEU A 496 7.29 -5.71 16.70
C LEU A 496 5.77 -5.70 16.74
N ALA A 497 5.16 -6.71 17.34
CA ALA A 497 3.71 -6.74 17.52
C ALA A 497 3.28 -5.94 18.78
N GLY A 498 2.32 -5.04 18.63
CA GLY A 498 1.69 -4.32 19.74
C GLY A 498 0.55 -5.13 20.32
N THR A 499 0.54 -5.38 21.63
CA THR A 499 -0.65 -5.96 22.29
C THR A 499 -1.84 -5.01 22.17
N LEU A 500 -3.03 -5.53 21.90
CA LEU A 500 -4.28 -4.77 21.86
C LEU A 500 -4.54 -4.09 23.21
N THR A 501 -4.99 -2.83 23.21
CA THR A 501 -5.29 -2.06 24.44
C THR A 501 -6.55 -2.57 25.14
N PRO A 502 -6.78 -2.20 26.42
CA PRO A 502 -7.98 -2.60 27.15
C PRO A 502 -9.26 -2.01 26.55
N ILE A 503 -10.37 -2.75 26.59
CA ILE A 503 -11.66 -2.37 25.96
C ILE A 503 -12.86 -2.49 26.90
N LYS A 504 -12.66 -2.77 28.20
CA LYS A 504 -13.77 -2.86 29.14
C LYS A 504 -14.41 -1.48 29.34
N GLY A 505 -15.72 -1.41 29.15
CA GLY A 505 -16.50 -0.17 29.22
C GLY A 505 -16.85 0.39 27.84
N CYS A 506 -16.17 -0.01 26.77
CA CYS A 506 -16.54 0.39 25.41
C CYS A 506 -17.93 -0.17 25.07
N THR A 507 -18.77 0.63 24.43
CA THR A 507 -20.06 0.16 23.89
C THR A 507 -19.90 -0.90 22.78
N CYS A 508 -18.72 -0.95 22.17
CA CYS A 508 -18.28 -1.94 21.19
C CYS A 508 -17.83 -3.28 21.81
N SER A 509 -17.72 -3.37 23.14
CA SER A 509 -17.12 -4.50 23.83
C SER A 509 -18.15 -5.41 24.50
N SER A 510 -17.78 -6.69 24.63
CA SER A 510 -18.51 -7.73 25.35
C SER A 510 -17.52 -8.65 26.05
N ASP A 511 -17.98 -9.51 26.96
CA ASP A 511 -17.12 -10.51 27.61
C ASP A 511 -16.42 -11.44 26.60
N ALA A 512 -17.09 -11.73 25.47
CA ALA A 512 -16.50 -12.51 24.39
C ALA A 512 -15.38 -11.74 23.67
N HIS A 513 -15.56 -10.44 23.42
CA HIS A 513 -14.52 -9.58 22.83
C HIS A 513 -13.30 -9.49 23.77
N LEU A 514 -13.52 -9.30 25.08
CA LEU A 514 -12.46 -9.28 26.08
C LEU A 514 -11.67 -10.61 26.10
N ALA A 515 -12.36 -11.74 26.09
CA ALA A 515 -11.73 -13.06 26.03
C ALA A 515 -10.87 -13.25 24.77
N ALA A 516 -11.41 -12.91 23.60
CA ALA A 516 -10.69 -12.99 22.32
C ALA A 516 -9.45 -12.07 22.33
N ARG A 517 -9.61 -10.83 22.78
CA ARG A 517 -8.52 -9.85 22.90
C ARG A 517 -7.41 -10.33 23.82
N ASN A 518 -7.77 -10.94 24.95
CA ASN A 518 -6.81 -11.55 25.87
C ASN A 518 -6.08 -12.76 25.27
N GLN A 519 -6.76 -13.56 24.46
CA GLN A 519 -6.13 -14.66 23.72
C GLN A 519 -5.12 -14.16 22.68
N VAL A 520 -5.45 -13.13 21.91
CA VAL A 520 -4.52 -12.49 20.97
C VAL A 520 -3.31 -11.91 21.72
N ASN A 521 -3.54 -11.21 22.83
CA ASN A 521 -2.47 -10.65 23.65
C ASN A 521 -1.58 -11.70 24.31
N ALA A 522 -2.13 -12.85 24.70
CA ALA A 522 -1.35 -13.98 25.20
C ALA A 522 -0.44 -14.53 24.09
N PHE A 523 -0.97 -14.71 22.88
CA PHE A 523 -0.17 -15.11 21.72
C PHE A 523 0.94 -14.11 21.41
N ILE A 524 0.67 -12.80 21.37
CA ILE A 524 1.69 -11.78 21.09
C ILE A 524 2.86 -11.87 22.07
N ARG A 525 2.57 -12.07 23.36
CA ARG A 525 3.60 -12.19 24.41
C ARG A 525 4.41 -13.49 24.31
N ASP A 526 3.78 -14.60 23.90
CA ASP A 526 4.37 -15.93 23.76
C ASP A 526 4.57 -16.35 22.28
N ASN A 527 4.82 -15.39 21.39
CA ASN A 527 4.68 -15.55 19.93
C ASN A 527 5.59 -16.60 19.27
N GLY A 528 6.44 -17.29 20.03
CA GLY A 528 7.26 -18.40 19.53
C GLY A 528 8.29 -18.01 18.46
N GLY A 529 8.61 -16.72 18.33
CA GLY A 529 9.52 -16.20 17.31
C GLY A 529 8.84 -15.80 16.00
N VAL A 530 7.50 -15.75 15.96
CA VAL A 530 6.76 -15.17 14.82
C VAL A 530 7.13 -13.71 14.60
N PHE A 531 7.38 -12.95 15.69
CA PHE A 531 7.80 -11.56 15.63
C PHE A 531 9.24 -11.41 16.17
N ASP A 532 9.95 -10.37 15.74
CA ASP A 532 11.26 -10.02 16.29
C ASP A 532 11.18 -9.47 17.73
N GLY A 533 9.98 -9.05 18.13
CA GLY A 533 9.64 -8.63 19.48
C GLY A 533 8.18 -8.22 19.60
N TRP A 534 7.84 -7.63 20.74
CA TRP A 534 6.53 -7.03 20.96
C TRP A 534 6.65 -5.70 21.69
N VAL A 535 5.56 -4.91 21.71
CA VAL A 535 5.35 -3.78 22.62
C VAL A 535 4.08 -4.03 23.44
N ASP A 536 4.19 -4.04 24.77
CA ASP A 536 3.07 -4.32 25.66
C ASP A 536 2.26 -3.03 25.93
N PHE A 537 1.55 -2.57 24.90
CA PHE A 537 0.66 -1.42 24.99
C PHE A 537 -0.51 -1.66 25.95
N ASP A 538 -0.96 -2.90 26.14
CA ASP A 538 -1.95 -3.29 27.16
C ASP A 538 -1.46 -2.90 28.55
N ALA A 539 -0.28 -3.41 28.94
CA ALA A 539 0.31 -3.11 30.23
C ALA A 539 0.66 -1.63 30.40
N ALA A 540 0.96 -0.92 29.31
CA ALA A 540 1.28 0.50 29.33
C ALA A 540 0.10 1.38 29.78
N VAL A 541 -1.14 0.99 29.43
CA VAL A 541 -2.33 1.84 29.65
C VAL A 541 -3.40 1.25 30.55
N ARG A 542 -3.36 -0.05 30.87
CA ARG A 542 -4.38 -0.69 31.72
C ARG A 542 -4.38 -0.19 33.17
N ASP A 543 -5.55 -0.25 33.79
CA ASP A 543 -5.68 0.01 35.21
C ASP A 543 -5.08 -1.17 36.01
N PRO A 544 -4.13 -0.95 36.94
CA PRO A 544 -3.58 -2.03 37.76
C PRO A 544 -4.61 -2.68 38.70
N ALA A 545 -5.72 -1.99 39.02
CA ALA A 545 -6.80 -2.52 39.85
C ALA A 545 -7.89 -3.24 39.02
N ASP A 546 -7.98 -2.96 37.72
CA ASP A 546 -8.90 -3.60 36.78
C ASP A 546 -8.24 -3.75 35.40
N PRO A 547 -7.41 -4.79 35.19
CA PRO A 547 -6.56 -4.92 34.00
C PRO A 547 -7.29 -4.98 32.65
N GLU A 548 -8.61 -5.20 32.66
CA GLU A 548 -9.44 -5.19 31.45
C GLU A 548 -9.88 -3.76 31.05
N ALA A 549 -9.74 -2.78 31.95
CA ALA A 549 -10.09 -1.39 31.74
C ALA A 549 -8.84 -0.53 31.48
N MET A 550 -9.00 0.52 30.69
CA MET A 550 -7.98 1.55 30.54
C MET A 550 -7.94 2.42 31.80
N ARG A 551 -6.74 2.78 32.27
CA ARG A 551 -6.60 3.66 33.43
C ARG A 551 -7.20 5.03 33.10
N ALA A 552 -8.00 5.58 34.01
CA ALA A 552 -8.76 6.82 33.77
C ALA A 552 -7.93 8.05 33.33
N VAL A 553 -6.64 8.13 33.68
CA VAL A 553 -5.75 9.22 33.23
C VAL A 553 -5.30 9.07 31.78
N TYR A 554 -5.39 7.86 31.23
CA TYR A 554 -5.01 7.52 29.87
C TYR A 554 -6.22 7.40 28.94
N ASP A 555 -7.40 7.14 29.49
CA ASP A 555 -8.66 6.99 28.75
C ASP A 555 -9.16 8.34 28.21
N SER A 556 -9.54 8.37 26.93
CA SER A 556 -10.20 9.53 26.32
C SER A 556 -11.65 9.72 26.78
N GLY A 557 -12.22 8.71 27.43
CA GLY A 557 -13.58 8.66 27.95
C GLY A 557 -14.51 7.72 27.16
N ASP A 558 -14.03 7.15 26.06
CA ASP A 558 -14.78 6.17 25.27
C ASP A 558 -14.44 4.71 25.59
N HIS A 559 -13.47 4.50 26.49
CA HIS A 559 -13.01 3.19 26.95
C HIS A 559 -12.42 2.29 25.85
N LEU A 560 -11.96 2.89 24.74
CA LEU A 560 -11.28 2.20 23.64
C LEU A 560 -9.99 2.93 23.26
N HIS A 561 -10.08 4.24 23.03
CA HIS A 561 -8.96 5.06 22.56
C HIS A 561 -8.26 5.76 23.74
N PRO A 562 -6.92 5.74 23.75
CA PRO A 562 -6.16 6.61 24.63
C PRO A 562 -6.40 8.10 24.32
N GLY A 563 -6.33 8.96 25.34
CA GLY A 563 -6.06 10.38 25.17
C GLY A 563 -4.55 10.65 25.13
N ASP A 564 -4.15 11.93 25.06
CA ASP A 564 -2.74 12.34 24.91
C ASP A 564 -1.78 11.69 25.92
N ALA A 565 -2.18 11.59 27.19
CA ALA A 565 -1.37 10.97 28.24
C ALA A 565 -1.21 9.45 28.02
N GLY A 566 -2.26 8.77 27.52
CA GLY A 566 -2.21 7.36 27.19
C GLY A 566 -1.34 7.08 25.95
N TYR A 567 -1.43 7.92 24.92
CA TYR A 567 -0.54 7.85 23.76
C TYR A 567 0.93 8.09 24.13
N ALA A 568 1.22 9.03 25.04
CA ALA A 568 2.55 9.22 25.57
C ALA A 568 3.05 7.99 26.34
N ALA A 569 2.19 7.34 27.14
CA ALA A 569 2.52 6.12 27.87
C ALA A 569 2.80 4.94 26.92
N MET A 570 1.99 4.77 25.87
CA MET A 570 2.23 3.79 24.81
C MET A 570 3.58 4.02 24.14
N ALA A 571 3.85 5.25 23.71
CA ALA A 571 5.12 5.60 23.09
C ALA A 571 6.30 5.29 24.01
N ALA A 572 6.19 5.53 25.33
CA ALA A 572 7.22 5.24 26.32
C ALA A 572 7.52 3.73 26.48
N ALA A 573 6.52 2.87 26.28
CA ALA A 573 6.66 1.42 26.38
C ALA A 573 7.49 0.80 25.24
N VAL A 574 7.63 1.50 24.11
CA VAL A 574 8.40 0.99 22.95
C VAL A 574 9.88 0.80 23.33
N PRO A 575 10.43 -0.43 23.18
CA PRO A 575 11.82 -0.74 23.54
C PRO A 575 12.79 -0.28 22.43
N LEU A 576 13.35 0.91 22.58
CA LEU A 576 14.17 1.55 21.52
C LEU A 576 15.34 0.69 21.02
N GLY A 577 15.93 -0.16 21.87
CA GLY A 577 17.03 -1.08 21.49
C GLY A 577 16.62 -2.24 20.57
N ARG A 578 15.31 -2.48 20.40
CA ARG A 578 14.76 -3.49 19.47
C ARG A 578 14.40 -2.91 18.12
N LEU A 579 14.33 -1.57 18.01
CA LEU A 579 13.88 -0.88 16.81
C LEU A 579 14.88 -0.93 15.69
#